data_AF-A0A2H0HKY2-F1
#
_entry.id   AF-A0A2H0HKY2-F1
#
_cell.length_a   1.000
_cell.length_b   1.000
_cell.length_c   1.000
_cell.angle_alpha   90.00
_cell.angle_beta   90.00
_cell.angle_gamma   90.00
#
_symmetry.space_group_name_H-M   'P 1'
#
loop_
_entity.id
_entity.type
_entity.pdbx_description
1 polymer ?
#
loop_
_entity_poly.entity_id
_entity_poly.type
_entity_poly.pdbx_seq_one_letter_code
_entity_poly.pdbx_strand_id
1 'polypeptide(L)'
;MTDHFTLIPVGLMLKNILDEFQHTNRIFGIHQSLFFFPVKDDPICASRFGQWIETPIGVAAGPHTQLTQNIVAAWLTGARFIELKTIQTLDELHVSKPCIDMQDEGYNCEWSQELKIHESFDQYLNAWIIIHVLKDLLGHQQKQTGLIFNMSVGYNYQGILNENVQWFLQHMDNAAEALQQKIKLLSQVYPKIKKLKIPARLSNNVTLSTMHGCPPQEIEQIAHYLLAEKKLHTTVKLNPTLLGKQTLHDIMSQSGFDTRIPDAAFEHDLKYKEAVPMLQRLQATSDEMGLSFSVKLTNTLESENHKLVFPSNEPMMYMSGRALHPLSVKLA
;
A
#
# COMPACT_ATOMS: atom_id res chain seq x y z
N MET A 1 -22.35 -13.91 6.61
CA MET A 1 -21.07 -13.31 6.18
C MET A 1 -20.03 -14.41 6.19
N THR A 2 -19.29 -14.58 5.10
CA THR A 2 -18.13 -15.47 5.06
C THR A 2 -16.95 -14.78 5.71
N ASP A 3 -15.98 -15.55 6.20
CA ASP A 3 -14.73 -15.03 6.72
C ASP A 3 -13.69 -14.81 5.59
N HIS A 4 -13.96 -15.25 4.37
CA HIS A 4 -13.08 -15.09 3.21
C HIS A 4 -13.50 -13.93 2.30
N PHE A 5 -12.51 -13.25 1.70
CA PHE A 5 -12.76 -12.35 0.58
C PHE A 5 -13.36 -13.08 -0.61
N THR A 6 -14.42 -12.49 -1.16
CA THR A 6 -15.01 -12.94 -2.42
C THR A 6 -14.67 -11.93 -3.49
N LEU A 7 -13.84 -12.34 -4.45
CA LEU A 7 -13.43 -11.49 -5.56
C LEU A 7 -14.59 -11.31 -6.55
N ILE A 8 -14.90 -10.06 -6.88
CA ILE A 8 -15.94 -9.74 -7.86
C ILE A 8 -15.30 -9.73 -9.26
N PRO A 9 -15.83 -10.47 -10.24
CA PRO A 9 -15.34 -10.41 -11.61
C PRO A 9 -15.38 -8.98 -12.15
N VAL A 10 -14.26 -8.51 -12.72
CA VAL A 10 -14.10 -7.11 -13.15
C VAL A 10 -15.18 -6.62 -14.11
N GLY A 11 -15.68 -7.49 -15.01
CA GLY A 11 -16.77 -7.15 -15.93
C GLY A 11 -18.10 -6.87 -15.22
N LEU A 12 -18.41 -7.66 -14.19
CA LEU A 12 -19.59 -7.44 -13.35
C LEU A 12 -19.41 -6.18 -12.50
N MET A 13 -18.22 -5.97 -11.93
CA MET A 13 -17.93 -4.78 -11.15
C MET A 13 -18.09 -3.51 -12.00
N LEU A 14 -17.49 -3.46 -13.20
CA LEU A 14 -17.61 -2.30 -14.08
C LEU A 14 -19.06 -2.06 -14.49
N LYS A 15 -19.82 -3.11 -14.82
CA LYS A 15 -21.24 -2.99 -15.14
C LYS A 15 -22.01 -2.36 -13.97
N ASN A 16 -21.83 -2.86 -12.76
CA ASN A 16 -22.50 -2.34 -11.56
C ASN A 16 -22.14 -0.87 -11.29
N ILE A 17 -20.87 -0.49 -11.46
CA ILE A 17 -20.41 0.91 -11.34
C ILE A 17 -21.17 1.81 -12.32
N LEU A 18 -21.24 1.41 -13.60
CA LEU A 18 -21.88 2.21 -14.64
C LEU A 18 -23.40 2.32 -14.40
N ASP A 19 -24.05 1.20 -14.10
CA ASP A 19 -25.49 1.14 -13.83
C ASP A 19 -25.85 2.00 -12.60
N GLU A 20 -25.10 1.87 -11.48
CA GLU A 20 -25.33 2.67 -10.27
C GLU A 20 -25.16 4.17 -10.54
N PHE A 21 -24.09 4.54 -11.24
CA PHE A 21 -23.81 5.95 -11.54
C PHE A 21 -24.90 6.56 -12.42
N GLN A 22 -25.33 5.84 -13.47
CA GLN A 22 -26.38 6.29 -14.37
C GLN A 22 -27.72 6.52 -13.67
N HIS A 23 -28.07 5.68 -12.68
CA HIS A 23 -29.38 5.73 -12.03
C HIS A 23 -29.43 6.57 -10.76
N THR A 24 -28.32 6.72 -10.05
CA THR A 24 -28.30 7.29 -8.69
C THR A 24 -27.25 8.36 -8.46
N ASN A 25 -26.40 8.65 -9.47
CA ASN A 25 -25.22 9.51 -9.31
C ASN A 25 -24.31 9.06 -8.16
N ARG A 26 -24.20 7.73 -7.96
CA ARG A 26 -23.34 7.11 -6.95
C ARG A 26 -22.43 6.07 -7.58
N ILE A 27 -21.29 5.84 -6.95
CA ILE A 27 -20.42 4.69 -7.22
C ILE A 27 -20.06 4.08 -5.88
N PHE A 28 -20.34 2.80 -5.68
CA PHE A 28 -20.17 2.10 -4.41
C PHE A 28 -20.91 2.79 -3.24
N GLY A 29 -22.08 3.35 -3.52
CA GLY A 29 -22.87 4.13 -2.57
C GLY A 29 -22.36 5.54 -2.31
N ILE A 30 -21.18 5.93 -2.80
CA ILE A 30 -20.60 7.27 -2.64
C ILE A 30 -21.27 8.21 -3.64
N HIS A 31 -21.97 9.23 -3.16
CA HIS A 31 -22.62 10.22 -4.02
C HIS A 31 -21.61 11.13 -4.70
N GLN A 32 -21.87 11.51 -5.96
CA GLN A 32 -20.96 12.31 -6.79
C GLN A 32 -20.52 13.64 -6.16
N SER A 33 -21.31 14.20 -5.24
CA SER A 33 -20.94 15.42 -4.50
C SER A 33 -19.73 15.23 -3.57
N LEU A 34 -19.33 13.99 -3.29
CA LEU A 34 -18.16 13.63 -2.51
C LEU A 34 -16.97 13.22 -3.40
N PHE A 35 -17.14 13.21 -4.72
CA PHE A 35 -16.05 12.89 -5.63
C PHE A 35 -15.05 14.03 -5.66
N PHE A 36 -13.78 13.68 -5.62
CA PHE A 36 -12.69 14.63 -5.75
C PHE A 36 -12.37 14.87 -7.22
N PHE A 37 -12.59 16.11 -7.65
CA PHE A 37 -12.18 16.59 -8.96
C PHE A 37 -10.97 17.51 -8.81
N PRO A 38 -9.80 17.16 -9.40
CA PRO A 38 -8.61 17.99 -9.29
C PRO A 38 -8.84 19.34 -9.97
N VAL A 39 -8.49 20.43 -9.28
CA VAL A 39 -8.48 21.76 -9.89
C VAL A 39 -7.24 21.87 -10.78
N LYS A 40 -7.39 22.50 -11.94
CA LYS A 40 -6.26 22.77 -12.82
C LYS A 40 -5.29 23.74 -12.09
N ASP A 41 -4.00 23.42 -12.14
CA ASP A 41 -2.94 24.24 -11.53
C ASP A 41 -3.06 24.39 -10.00
N ASP A 42 -3.62 23.38 -9.32
CA ASP A 42 -3.72 23.36 -7.85
C ASP A 42 -2.31 23.35 -7.21
N PRO A 43 -2.02 24.26 -6.26
CA PRO A 43 -0.71 24.34 -5.61
C PRO A 43 -0.35 23.10 -4.80
N ILE A 44 -1.30 22.24 -4.45
CA ILE A 44 -1.01 20.99 -3.72
C ILE A 44 -0.50 19.88 -4.64
N CYS A 45 -0.63 20.02 -5.97
CA CYS A 45 -0.08 19.06 -6.91
C CYS A 45 1.42 18.88 -6.70
N ALA A 46 1.92 17.66 -6.87
CA ALA A 46 3.31 17.33 -6.59
C ALA A 46 3.89 16.40 -7.67
N SER A 47 5.19 16.14 -7.58
CA SER A 47 5.87 15.12 -8.37
C SER A 47 6.66 14.20 -7.46
N ARG A 48 6.57 12.90 -7.71
CA ARG A 48 7.30 11.86 -6.98
C ARG A 48 7.64 10.74 -7.95
N PHE A 49 8.84 10.15 -7.84
CA PHE A 49 9.24 9.01 -8.69
C PHE A 49 9.19 9.30 -10.20
N GLY A 50 9.47 10.56 -10.58
CA GLY A 50 9.34 11.02 -11.97
C GLY A 50 7.90 11.09 -12.48
N GLN A 51 6.90 10.97 -11.59
CA GLN A 51 5.48 10.96 -11.90
C GLN A 51 4.78 12.12 -11.21
N TRP A 52 3.85 12.75 -11.91
CA TRP A 52 3.01 13.80 -11.36
C TRP A 52 1.80 13.20 -10.63
N ILE A 53 1.41 13.83 -9.53
CA ILE A 53 0.23 13.48 -8.73
C ILE A 53 -0.65 14.69 -8.51
N GLU A 54 -1.97 14.47 -8.63
CA GLU A 54 -2.99 15.52 -8.45
C GLU A 54 -3.01 16.02 -7.00
N THR A 55 -2.76 15.14 -6.03
CA THR A 55 -2.63 15.48 -4.60
C THR A 55 -1.52 14.61 -3.98
N PRO A 56 -0.88 15.03 -2.88
CA PRO A 56 0.09 14.22 -2.16
C PRO A 56 -0.59 13.31 -1.13
N ILE A 57 -1.91 13.15 -1.20
CA ILE A 57 -2.72 12.43 -0.23
C ILE A 57 -2.92 11.00 -0.72
N GLY A 58 -2.91 10.05 0.20
CA GLY A 58 -2.87 8.64 -0.13
C GLY A 58 -3.39 7.72 0.94
N VAL A 59 -3.58 6.46 0.56
CA VAL A 59 -3.89 5.36 1.46
C VAL A 59 -2.65 4.50 1.63
N ALA A 60 -2.34 4.11 2.87
CA ALA A 60 -1.21 3.27 3.21
C ALA A 60 -1.48 1.79 2.87
N ALA A 61 -0.41 0.98 2.78
CA ALA A 61 -0.52 -0.47 2.68
C ALA A 61 -1.34 -1.03 3.86
N GLY A 62 -2.51 -1.59 3.57
CA GLY A 62 -3.42 -2.08 4.60
C GLY A 62 -4.60 -2.85 4.01
N PRO A 63 -5.55 -3.31 4.84
CA PRO A 63 -6.75 -4.02 4.39
C PRO A 63 -7.52 -3.27 3.29
N HIS A 64 -7.51 -1.94 3.34
CA HIS A 64 -8.15 -1.09 2.35
C HIS A 64 -7.53 -1.20 0.95
N THR A 65 -6.23 -1.48 0.82
CA THR A 65 -5.53 -1.49 -0.47
C THR A 65 -5.31 -2.90 -1.04
N GLN A 66 -6.17 -3.85 -0.66
CA GLN A 66 -6.22 -5.22 -1.23
C GLN A 66 -7.21 -5.36 -2.39
N LEU A 67 -8.39 -4.74 -2.27
CA LEU A 67 -9.50 -4.99 -3.16
C LEU A 67 -9.73 -3.83 -4.14
N THR A 68 -10.12 -4.17 -5.37
CA THR A 68 -10.34 -3.23 -6.47
C THR A 68 -11.28 -2.10 -6.06
N GLN A 69 -12.44 -2.42 -5.50
CA GLN A 69 -13.49 -1.45 -5.15
C GLN A 69 -13.02 -0.45 -4.09
N ASN A 70 -12.18 -0.89 -3.14
CA ASN A 70 -11.67 -0.02 -2.09
C ASN A 70 -10.63 0.96 -2.64
N ILE A 71 -9.71 0.47 -3.49
CA ILE A 71 -8.74 1.32 -4.18
C ILE A 71 -9.45 2.36 -5.06
N VAL A 72 -10.47 1.95 -5.81
CA VAL A 72 -11.26 2.86 -6.64
C VAL A 72 -12.04 3.86 -5.78
N ALA A 73 -12.63 3.45 -4.66
CA ALA A 73 -13.31 4.35 -3.74
C ALA A 73 -12.37 5.39 -3.09
N ALA A 74 -11.17 4.98 -2.70
CA ALA A 74 -10.12 5.90 -2.23
C ALA A 74 -9.74 6.92 -3.30
N TRP A 75 -9.57 6.47 -4.54
CA TRP A 75 -9.28 7.38 -5.66
C TRP A 75 -10.45 8.34 -5.94
N LEU A 76 -11.69 7.85 -5.96
CA LEU A 76 -12.89 8.68 -6.15
C LEU A 76 -12.97 9.80 -5.11
N THR A 77 -12.50 9.55 -3.89
CA THR A 77 -12.56 10.51 -2.77
C THR A 77 -11.27 11.29 -2.54
N GLY A 78 -10.29 11.22 -3.45
CA GLY A 78 -9.15 12.14 -3.51
C GLY A 78 -7.77 11.55 -3.25
N ALA A 79 -7.67 10.25 -2.95
CA ALA A 79 -6.37 9.60 -2.83
C ALA A 79 -5.67 9.49 -4.20
N ARG A 80 -4.38 9.80 -4.23
CA ARG A 80 -3.53 9.78 -5.44
C ARG A 80 -2.19 9.10 -5.25
N PHE A 81 -1.78 8.89 -4.00
CA PHE A 81 -0.72 7.95 -3.67
C PHE A 81 -1.34 6.69 -3.07
N ILE A 82 -1.46 5.62 -3.85
CA ILE A 82 -2.02 4.36 -3.38
C ILE A 82 -0.87 3.41 -3.07
N GLU A 83 -0.52 3.26 -1.80
CA GLU A 83 0.37 2.19 -1.38
C GLU A 83 -0.42 0.88 -1.34
N LEU A 84 -0.13 0.00 -2.29
CA LEU A 84 -0.77 -1.29 -2.42
C LEU A 84 -0.40 -2.16 -1.23
N LYS A 85 -1.30 -3.06 -0.82
CA LYS A 85 -1.04 -3.94 0.30
C LYS A 85 0.23 -4.77 0.06
N THR A 86 1.03 -4.90 1.11
CA THR A 86 2.29 -5.63 1.08
C THR A 86 2.09 -7.07 0.67
N ILE A 87 2.74 -7.47 -0.42
CA ILE A 87 2.86 -8.87 -0.83
C ILE A 87 4.14 -9.47 -0.26
N GLN A 88 4.14 -10.78 -0.08
CA GLN A 88 5.26 -11.55 0.48
C GLN A 88 5.29 -12.93 -0.14
N THR A 89 6.45 -13.61 -0.11
CA THR A 89 6.59 -14.94 -0.71
C THR A 89 5.66 -15.99 -0.08
N LEU A 90 5.32 -15.84 1.20
CA LEU A 90 4.39 -16.69 1.92
C LEU A 90 2.97 -16.13 1.75
N ASP A 91 2.33 -16.50 0.64
CA ASP A 91 1.03 -15.96 0.23
C ASP A 91 -0.17 -16.88 0.49
N GLU A 92 0.07 -17.97 1.24
CA GLU A 92 -0.97 -18.82 1.83
C GLU A 92 -0.80 -18.82 3.35
N LEU A 93 -1.61 -18.01 4.03
CA LEU A 93 -1.56 -17.82 5.49
C LEU A 93 -2.89 -18.21 6.12
N HIS A 94 -2.81 -18.84 7.29
CA HIS A 94 -3.96 -18.94 8.17
C HIS A 94 -4.00 -17.70 9.07
N VAL A 95 -4.91 -16.78 8.76
CA VAL A 95 -5.12 -15.55 9.54
C VAL A 95 -6.13 -15.81 10.65
N SER A 96 -5.74 -15.58 11.91
CA SER A 96 -6.65 -15.63 13.05
C SER A 96 -7.73 -14.55 12.95
N LYS A 97 -8.99 -14.91 13.19
CA LYS A 97 -10.14 -14.01 13.03
C LYS A 97 -10.98 -13.93 14.31
N PRO A 98 -11.51 -12.75 14.70
CA PRO A 98 -11.29 -11.43 14.11
C PRO A 98 -9.80 -11.03 14.10
N CYS A 99 -9.33 -10.38 13.03
CA CYS A 99 -7.91 -10.04 12.84
C CYS A 99 -7.63 -8.53 12.96
N ILE A 100 -8.66 -7.69 12.97
CA ILE A 100 -8.56 -6.23 12.98
C ILE A 100 -9.60 -5.69 13.96
N ASP A 101 -9.16 -4.80 14.84
CA ASP A 101 -9.99 -3.97 15.71
C ASP A 101 -9.71 -2.51 15.39
N MET A 102 -10.59 -1.89 14.60
CA MET A 102 -10.40 -0.53 14.10
C MET A 102 -11.16 0.45 15.00
N GLN A 103 -10.44 1.02 15.97
CA GLN A 103 -10.92 2.09 16.86
C GLN A 103 -10.20 3.41 16.51
N ASP A 104 -9.78 4.21 17.50
CA ASP A 104 -8.96 5.41 17.26
C ASP A 104 -7.49 5.05 17.02
N GLU A 105 -6.90 4.24 17.90
CA GLU A 105 -5.73 3.43 17.60
C GLU A 105 -6.19 2.03 17.16
N GLY A 106 -5.90 1.70 15.90
CA GLY A 106 -6.33 0.45 15.30
C GLY A 106 -5.33 -0.66 15.60
N TYR A 107 -5.81 -1.84 15.96
CA TYR A 107 -4.97 -3.01 16.19
C TYR A 107 -5.23 -4.09 15.15
N ASN A 108 -4.19 -4.82 14.77
CA ASN A 108 -4.33 -6.04 13.98
C ASN A 108 -3.51 -7.19 14.57
N CYS A 109 -3.96 -8.42 14.35
CA CYS A 109 -3.12 -9.62 14.49
C CYS A 109 -2.00 -9.58 13.44
N GLU A 110 -0.94 -10.37 13.63
CA GLU A 110 0.30 -10.28 12.86
C GLU A 110 0.10 -10.25 11.33
N TRP A 111 -0.70 -11.19 10.82
CA TRP A 111 -0.88 -11.37 9.39
C TRP A 111 -2.23 -10.83 8.94
N SER A 112 -2.23 -10.02 7.88
CA SER A 112 -3.45 -9.38 7.36
C SER A 112 -3.52 -9.31 5.83
N GLN A 113 -2.64 -10.04 5.15
CA GLN A 113 -2.75 -10.27 3.71
C GLN A 113 -3.54 -11.57 3.50
N GLU A 114 -4.69 -11.46 2.86
CA GLU A 114 -5.58 -12.63 2.64
C GLU A 114 -5.53 -13.13 1.19
N LEU A 115 -5.16 -12.27 0.24
CA LEU A 115 -5.10 -12.63 -1.18
C LEU A 115 -3.73 -13.20 -1.54
N LYS A 116 -3.73 -14.20 -2.43
CA LYS A 116 -2.51 -14.69 -3.06
C LYS A 116 -1.87 -13.60 -3.92
N ILE A 117 -0.60 -13.76 -4.27
CA ILE A 117 0.12 -12.74 -5.07
C ILE A 117 -0.58 -12.47 -6.41
N HIS A 118 -1.01 -13.52 -7.10
CA HIS A 118 -1.68 -13.38 -8.40
C HIS A 118 -3.06 -12.73 -8.30
N GLU A 119 -3.80 -13.02 -7.21
CA GLU A 119 -5.08 -12.37 -6.93
C GLU A 119 -4.88 -10.89 -6.61
N SER A 120 -3.83 -10.56 -5.84
CA SER A 120 -3.45 -9.17 -5.54
C SER A 120 -3.13 -8.40 -6.81
N PHE A 121 -2.28 -8.97 -7.68
CA PHE A 121 -2.00 -8.38 -8.99
C PHE A 121 -3.28 -8.16 -9.83
N ASP A 122 -4.19 -9.15 -9.87
CA ASP A 122 -5.45 -9.03 -10.59
C ASP A 122 -6.30 -7.86 -10.06
N GLN A 123 -6.41 -7.72 -8.73
CA GLN A 123 -7.12 -6.60 -8.10
C GLN A 123 -6.47 -5.24 -8.43
N TYR A 124 -5.14 -5.16 -8.44
CA TYR A 124 -4.43 -3.92 -8.76
C TYR A 124 -4.62 -3.54 -10.22
N LEU A 125 -4.52 -4.50 -11.14
CA LEU A 125 -4.78 -4.26 -12.57
C LEU A 125 -6.24 -3.85 -12.82
N ASN A 126 -7.19 -4.51 -12.16
CA ASN A 126 -8.61 -4.14 -12.25
C ASN A 126 -8.84 -2.70 -11.78
N ALA A 127 -8.24 -2.31 -10.65
CA ALA A 127 -8.38 -0.95 -10.11
C ALA A 127 -7.75 0.08 -11.05
N TRP A 128 -6.56 -0.22 -11.57
CA TRP A 128 -5.88 0.62 -12.55
C TRP A 128 -6.76 0.87 -13.77
N ILE A 129 -7.35 -0.17 -14.35
CA ILE A 129 -8.21 -0.05 -15.53
C ILE A 129 -9.50 0.72 -15.21
N ILE A 130 -10.17 0.38 -14.11
CA ILE A 130 -11.43 1.04 -13.71
C ILE A 130 -11.21 2.53 -13.46
N ILE A 131 -10.13 2.93 -12.81
CA ILE A 131 -9.80 4.35 -12.60
C ILE A 131 -9.65 5.08 -13.93
N HIS A 132 -9.01 4.47 -14.94
CA HIS A 132 -8.91 5.09 -16.27
C HIS A 132 -10.26 5.19 -16.98
N VAL A 133 -11.14 4.20 -16.82
CA VAL A 133 -12.52 4.26 -17.34
C VAL A 133 -13.31 5.37 -16.63
N LEU A 134 -13.19 5.49 -15.31
CA LEU A 134 -13.89 6.52 -14.53
C LEU A 134 -13.40 7.92 -14.86
N LYS A 135 -12.10 8.11 -15.12
CA LYS A 135 -11.59 9.39 -15.62
C LYS A 135 -12.26 9.82 -16.93
N ASP A 136 -12.42 8.89 -17.87
CA ASP A 136 -13.13 9.16 -19.13
C ASP A 136 -14.62 9.44 -18.88
N LEU A 137 -15.28 8.62 -18.06
CA LEU A 137 -16.70 8.75 -17.72
C LEU A 137 -17.02 10.10 -17.04
N LEU A 138 -16.16 10.52 -16.11
CA LEU A 138 -16.33 11.72 -15.29
C LEU A 138 -15.70 12.97 -15.94
N GLY A 139 -15.15 12.85 -17.16
CA GLY A 139 -14.61 13.99 -17.91
C GLY A 139 -13.31 14.58 -17.35
N HIS A 140 -12.47 13.77 -16.67
CA HIS A 140 -11.15 14.22 -16.20
C HIS A 140 -10.25 14.52 -17.40
N GLN A 141 -9.91 15.79 -17.60
CA GLN A 141 -9.16 16.27 -18.79
C GLN A 141 -7.63 16.25 -18.63
N GLN A 142 -7.12 15.73 -17.51
CA GLN A 142 -5.69 15.69 -17.21
C GLN A 142 -4.95 14.75 -18.19
N LYS A 143 -3.87 15.23 -18.80
CA LYS A 143 -3.10 14.47 -19.81
C LYS A 143 -2.24 13.36 -19.20
N GLN A 144 -1.89 13.48 -17.92
CA GLN A 144 -1.10 12.49 -17.18
C GLN A 144 -2.02 11.71 -16.23
N THR A 145 -1.57 10.54 -15.79
CA THR A 145 -2.37 9.70 -14.88
C THR A 145 -2.64 10.40 -13.54
N GLY A 146 -1.76 11.27 -13.04
CA GLY A 146 -2.03 12.03 -11.81
C GLY A 146 -2.19 11.17 -10.55
N LEU A 147 -1.80 9.90 -10.62
CA LEU A 147 -1.99 8.84 -9.62
C LEU A 147 -0.74 7.96 -9.64
N ILE A 148 -0.26 7.60 -8.46
CA ILE A 148 0.84 6.67 -8.25
C ILE A 148 0.27 5.44 -7.54
N PHE A 149 0.47 4.28 -8.15
CA PHE A 149 0.46 3.01 -7.42
C PHE A 149 1.88 2.78 -6.91
N ASN A 150 2.01 2.56 -5.61
CA ASN A 150 3.26 2.22 -4.95
C ASN A 150 3.17 0.75 -4.54
N MET A 151 4.05 -0.08 -5.11
CA MET A 151 4.13 -1.49 -4.70
C MET A 151 4.55 -1.55 -3.24
N SER A 152 4.10 -2.56 -2.51
CA SER A 152 4.69 -2.88 -1.21
C SER A 152 5.10 -4.35 -1.19
N VAL A 153 6.35 -4.59 -0.79
CA VAL A 153 6.91 -5.94 -0.65
C VAL A 153 7.56 -6.06 0.73
N GLY A 154 7.55 -7.24 1.30
CA GLY A 154 8.23 -7.53 2.56
C GLY A 154 8.40 -9.02 2.73
N TYR A 155 9.59 -9.43 3.17
CA TYR A 155 9.98 -10.75 3.71
C TYR A 155 11.52 -10.72 3.86
N ASN A 156 12.17 -11.88 4.00
CA ASN A 156 13.62 -12.00 3.88
C ASN A 156 14.08 -11.90 2.41
N TYR A 157 15.39 -11.70 2.20
CA TYR A 157 16.00 -11.53 0.89
C TYR A 157 15.73 -12.71 -0.04
N GLN A 158 15.84 -13.94 0.46
CA GLN A 158 15.53 -15.14 -0.32
C GLN A 158 14.07 -15.12 -0.81
N GLY A 159 13.11 -14.72 0.03
CA GLY A 159 11.72 -14.60 -0.36
C GLY A 159 11.47 -13.50 -1.38
N ILE A 160 12.21 -12.39 -1.31
CA ILE A 160 12.15 -11.36 -2.37
C ILE A 160 12.65 -11.92 -3.71
N LEU A 161 13.64 -12.81 -3.69
CA LEU A 161 14.18 -13.47 -4.89
C LEU A 161 13.31 -14.62 -5.42
N ASN A 162 12.33 -15.11 -4.65
CA ASN A 162 11.48 -16.22 -5.07
C ASN A 162 10.62 -15.87 -6.30
N GLU A 163 10.32 -16.91 -7.09
CA GLU A 163 9.66 -16.79 -8.39
C GLU A 163 8.34 -16.03 -8.33
N ASN A 164 7.53 -16.22 -7.28
CA ASN A 164 6.24 -15.56 -7.15
C ASN A 164 6.36 -14.05 -6.91
N VAL A 165 7.32 -13.60 -6.09
CA VAL A 165 7.61 -12.17 -5.89
C VAL A 165 8.23 -11.56 -7.15
N GLN A 166 9.15 -12.28 -7.80
CA GLN A 166 9.75 -11.85 -9.06
C GLN A 166 8.71 -11.69 -10.18
N TRP A 167 7.78 -12.66 -10.27
CA TRP A 167 6.63 -12.61 -11.17
C TRP A 167 5.79 -11.36 -10.91
N PHE A 168 5.48 -11.04 -9.65
CA PHE A 168 4.73 -9.85 -9.29
C PHE A 168 5.43 -8.56 -9.74
N LEU A 169 6.71 -8.40 -9.41
CA LEU A 169 7.48 -7.21 -9.79
C LEU A 169 7.53 -7.03 -11.32
N GLN A 170 7.71 -8.12 -12.07
CA GLN A 170 7.70 -8.10 -13.53
C GLN A 170 6.34 -7.65 -14.09
N HIS A 171 5.24 -8.18 -13.56
CA HIS A 171 3.90 -7.85 -14.04
C HIS A 171 3.45 -6.44 -13.64
N MET A 172 3.92 -5.93 -12.50
CA MET A 172 3.71 -4.53 -12.12
C MET A 172 4.49 -3.55 -13.00
N ASP A 173 5.68 -3.94 -13.48
CA ASP A 173 6.48 -3.17 -14.43
C ASP A 173 5.89 -3.20 -15.85
N ASN A 174 5.37 -4.35 -16.28
CA ASN A 174 4.73 -4.50 -17.59
C ASN A 174 3.59 -5.53 -17.58
N ALA A 175 2.35 -5.03 -17.51
CA ALA A 175 1.13 -5.81 -17.58
C ALA A 175 0.50 -5.85 -18.99
N ALA A 176 1.24 -5.57 -20.07
CA ALA A 176 0.65 -5.35 -21.39
C ALA A 176 -0.29 -6.47 -21.85
N GLU A 177 0.11 -7.72 -21.67
CA GLU A 177 -0.70 -8.89 -22.05
C GLU A 177 -1.99 -8.97 -21.21
N ALA A 178 -1.87 -8.96 -19.89
CA ALA A 178 -3.01 -9.02 -18.97
C ALA A 178 -3.97 -7.83 -19.19
N LEU A 179 -3.42 -6.63 -19.41
CA LEU A 179 -4.17 -5.43 -19.74
C LEU A 179 -4.97 -5.60 -21.05
N GLN A 180 -4.36 -6.13 -22.10
CA GLN A 180 -5.06 -6.37 -23.38
C GLN A 180 -6.21 -7.36 -23.22
N GLN A 181 -6.02 -8.44 -22.45
CA GLN A 181 -7.07 -9.42 -22.16
C GLN A 181 -8.24 -8.75 -21.41
N LYS A 182 -7.95 -7.95 -20.38
CA LYS A 182 -8.95 -7.20 -19.61
C LYS A 182 -9.67 -6.16 -20.48
N ILE A 183 -8.96 -5.43 -21.34
CA ILE A 183 -9.57 -4.46 -22.28
C ILE A 183 -10.53 -5.18 -23.23
N LYS A 184 -10.16 -6.34 -23.78
CA LYS A 184 -11.03 -7.14 -24.66
C LYS A 184 -12.32 -7.51 -23.95
N LEU A 185 -12.22 -8.04 -22.72
CA LEU A 185 -13.36 -8.40 -21.88
C LEU A 185 -14.25 -7.18 -21.59
N LEU A 186 -13.65 -6.11 -21.06
CA LEU A 186 -14.38 -4.92 -20.59
C LEU A 186 -14.95 -4.08 -21.74
N SER A 187 -14.46 -4.23 -22.97
CA SER A 187 -15.01 -3.53 -24.13
C SER A 187 -16.44 -3.94 -24.49
N GLN A 188 -16.91 -5.08 -23.97
CA GLN A 188 -18.31 -5.49 -24.09
C GLN A 188 -19.23 -4.65 -23.19
N VAL A 189 -18.69 -4.11 -22.09
CA VAL A 189 -19.41 -3.30 -21.09
C VAL A 189 -19.19 -1.81 -21.34
N TYR A 190 -17.95 -1.40 -21.62
CA TYR A 190 -17.56 -0.02 -21.90
C TYR A 190 -16.75 0.08 -23.21
N PRO A 191 -17.41 0.15 -24.39
CA PRO A 191 -16.72 0.08 -25.68
C PRO A 191 -15.63 1.15 -25.89
N LYS A 192 -15.77 2.32 -25.28
CA LYS A 192 -14.78 3.41 -25.33
C LYS A 192 -13.42 3.03 -24.73
N ILE A 193 -13.35 2.01 -23.88
CA ILE A 193 -12.09 1.53 -23.27
C ILE A 193 -10.99 1.26 -24.30
N LYS A 194 -11.36 0.81 -25.51
CA LYS A 194 -10.42 0.54 -26.62
C LYS A 194 -9.65 1.77 -27.10
N LYS A 195 -10.16 2.98 -26.81
CA LYS A 195 -9.54 4.26 -27.20
C LYS A 195 -8.79 4.91 -26.04
N LEU A 196 -8.90 4.37 -24.83
CA LEU A 196 -8.24 4.93 -23.65
C LEU A 196 -6.75 4.60 -23.67
N LYS A 197 -5.94 5.56 -23.27
CA LYS A 197 -4.50 5.36 -23.06
C LYS A 197 -4.28 4.86 -21.64
N ILE A 198 -4.38 3.55 -21.43
CA ILE A 198 -4.08 2.91 -20.15
C ILE A 198 -2.64 2.42 -20.19
N PRO A 199 -1.72 2.93 -19.34
CA PRO A 199 -0.34 2.47 -19.31
C PRO A 199 -0.26 0.99 -18.92
N ALA A 200 0.59 0.24 -19.62
CA ALA A 200 0.89 -1.16 -19.29
C ALA A 200 1.74 -1.30 -18.02
N ARG A 201 2.54 -0.28 -17.69
CA ARG A 201 3.29 -0.20 -16.43
C ARG A 201 2.38 0.37 -15.35
N LEU A 202 2.15 -0.41 -14.29
CA LEU A 202 1.33 0.00 -13.15
C LEU A 202 2.16 0.78 -12.13
N SER A 203 3.42 0.38 -11.92
CA SER A 203 4.32 1.03 -10.98
C SER A 203 5.78 0.98 -11.42
N ASN A 204 6.53 2.02 -11.06
CA ASN A 204 7.99 2.11 -11.16
C ASN A 204 8.67 2.25 -9.79
N ASN A 205 7.91 2.04 -8.71
CA ASN A 205 8.32 2.36 -7.36
C ASN A 205 7.78 1.34 -6.34
N VAL A 206 8.52 1.15 -5.26
CA VAL A 206 8.27 0.13 -4.25
C VAL A 206 8.57 0.64 -2.85
N THR A 207 7.75 0.22 -1.89
CA THR A 207 8.03 0.34 -0.47
C THR A 207 8.42 -1.04 0.08
N LEU A 208 9.62 -1.15 0.62
CA LEU A 208 10.06 -2.29 1.42
C LEU A 208 9.47 -2.14 2.83
N SER A 209 8.57 -3.03 3.21
CA SER A 209 8.09 -3.17 4.59
C SER A 209 9.09 -4.01 5.38
N THR A 210 9.65 -3.45 6.46
CA THR A 210 10.67 -4.13 7.29
C THR A 210 10.07 -4.92 8.46
N MET A 211 8.79 -5.24 8.42
CA MET A 211 8.14 -6.10 9.43
C MET A 211 7.98 -7.52 8.91
N HIS A 212 7.71 -8.44 9.84
CA HIS A 212 7.28 -9.82 9.59
C HIS A 212 8.18 -10.59 8.63
N GLY A 213 9.23 -11.20 9.18
CA GLY A 213 10.14 -12.05 8.42
C GLY A 213 11.18 -11.28 7.60
N CYS A 214 11.30 -9.96 7.75
CA CYS A 214 12.39 -9.15 7.18
C CYS A 214 13.48 -8.91 8.24
N PRO A 215 14.62 -9.62 8.22
CA PRO A 215 15.67 -9.42 9.20
C PRO A 215 16.30 -8.02 9.05
N PRO A 216 16.57 -7.29 10.14
CA PRO A 216 17.18 -5.96 10.07
C PRO A 216 18.48 -5.90 9.26
N GLN A 217 19.26 -6.98 9.32
CA GLN A 217 20.55 -7.09 8.64
C GLN A 217 20.40 -7.25 7.11
N GLU A 218 19.20 -7.61 6.64
CA GLU A 218 18.89 -7.81 5.21
C GLU A 218 18.21 -6.59 4.57
N ILE A 219 17.76 -5.60 5.36
CA ILE A 219 17.05 -4.41 4.86
C ILE A 219 17.87 -3.70 3.78
N GLU A 220 19.16 -3.46 4.05
CA GLU A 220 20.07 -2.81 3.11
C GLU A 220 20.22 -3.63 1.82
N GLN A 221 20.41 -4.93 1.95
CA GLN A 221 20.60 -5.84 0.82
C GLN A 221 19.37 -5.87 -0.09
N ILE A 222 18.17 -5.97 0.49
CA ILE A 222 16.92 -5.97 -0.26
C ILE A 222 16.69 -4.61 -0.93
N ALA A 223 16.85 -3.50 -0.20
CA ALA A 223 16.65 -2.17 -0.75
C ALA A 223 17.66 -1.85 -1.86
N HIS A 224 18.93 -2.25 -1.69
CA HIS A 224 19.95 -2.15 -2.72
C HIS A 224 19.57 -2.98 -3.95
N TYR A 225 19.11 -4.21 -3.79
CA TYR A 225 18.63 -5.04 -4.91
C TYR A 225 17.46 -4.37 -5.68
N LEU A 226 16.48 -3.80 -4.98
CA LEU A 226 15.36 -3.11 -5.60
C LEU A 226 15.80 -1.85 -6.40
N LEU A 227 16.79 -1.12 -5.89
CA LEU A 227 17.39 0.03 -6.58
C LEU A 227 18.28 -0.40 -7.76
N ALA A 228 19.29 -1.22 -7.49
CA ALA A 228 20.37 -1.52 -8.43
C ALA A 228 19.97 -2.55 -9.48
N GLU A 229 19.25 -3.62 -9.10
CA GLU A 229 18.90 -4.71 -10.01
C GLU A 229 17.52 -4.50 -10.63
N LYS A 230 16.52 -4.08 -9.82
CA LYS A 230 15.15 -3.85 -10.32
C LYS A 230 14.90 -2.46 -10.87
N LYS A 231 15.84 -1.52 -10.67
CA LYS A 231 15.72 -0.14 -11.14
C LYS A 231 14.42 0.54 -10.68
N LEU A 232 13.98 0.25 -9.45
CA LEU A 232 12.77 0.81 -8.86
C LEU A 232 13.11 1.94 -7.90
N HIS A 233 12.33 3.02 -7.94
CA HIS A 233 12.36 4.00 -6.86
C HIS A 233 11.96 3.32 -5.56
N THR A 234 12.78 3.42 -4.53
CA THR A 234 12.65 2.56 -3.35
C THR A 234 12.40 3.39 -2.10
N THR A 235 11.41 2.97 -1.31
CA THR A 235 11.11 3.52 0.00
C THR A 235 11.32 2.45 1.06
N VAL A 236 12.04 2.73 2.15
CA VAL A 236 12.15 1.80 3.28
C VAL A 236 11.19 2.25 4.39
N LYS A 237 10.30 1.35 4.82
CA LYS A 237 9.34 1.61 5.89
C LYS A 237 9.85 1.06 7.21
N LEU A 238 10.31 1.96 8.08
CA LEU A 238 10.97 1.69 9.37
C LEU A 238 9.95 1.58 10.50
N ASN A 239 10.32 0.86 11.56
CA ASN A 239 9.45 0.64 12.72
C ASN A 239 9.55 1.79 13.73
N PRO A 240 8.48 2.09 14.50
CA PRO A 240 8.47 3.19 15.47
C PRO A 240 9.52 3.04 16.59
N THR A 241 9.92 1.80 16.87
CA THR A 241 10.93 1.39 17.85
C THR A 241 12.30 2.02 17.60
N LEU A 242 12.56 2.52 16.38
CA LEU A 242 13.77 3.24 16.01
C LEU A 242 14.03 4.46 16.90
N LEU A 243 12.98 5.07 17.46
CA LEU A 243 13.06 6.19 18.40
C LEU A 243 13.72 5.83 19.73
N GLY A 244 13.78 4.53 20.06
CA GLY A 244 14.32 4.01 21.30
C GLY A 244 13.29 3.89 22.41
N LYS A 245 13.51 2.90 23.28
CA LYS A 245 12.57 2.47 24.34
C LYS A 245 12.08 3.61 25.22
N GLN A 246 12.99 4.33 25.86
CA GLN A 246 12.64 5.37 26.84
C GLN A 246 11.74 6.46 26.22
N THR A 247 12.20 7.09 25.14
CA THR A 247 11.46 8.16 24.47
C THR A 247 10.10 7.71 23.95
N LEU A 248 10.03 6.49 23.40
CA LEU A 248 8.78 5.95 22.89
C LEU A 248 7.77 5.73 24.03
N HIS A 249 8.17 5.11 25.14
CA HIS A 249 7.29 4.96 26.31
C HIS A 249 6.86 6.30 26.92
N ASP A 250 7.78 7.28 27.00
CA ASP A 250 7.47 8.60 27.54
C ASP A 250 6.37 9.30 26.72
N ILE A 251 6.44 9.22 25.38
CA ILE A 251 5.41 9.77 24.49
C ILE A 251 4.10 8.99 24.62
N MET A 252 4.17 7.66 24.61
CA MET A 252 2.97 6.82 24.68
C MET A 252 2.22 6.98 26.01
N SER A 253 2.94 7.15 27.12
CA SER A 253 2.32 7.40 28.45
C SER A 253 1.50 8.69 28.52
N GLN A 254 1.80 9.66 27.64
CA GLN A 254 1.10 10.95 27.55
C GLN A 254 0.04 10.98 26.45
N SER A 255 -0.08 9.90 25.66
CA SER A 255 -0.95 9.85 24.48
C SER A 255 -2.43 9.65 24.81
N GLY A 256 -2.74 9.11 26.00
CA GLY A 256 -4.08 8.70 26.38
C GLY A 256 -4.52 7.33 25.85
N PHE A 257 -3.65 6.60 25.13
CA PHE A 257 -3.91 5.24 24.63
C PHE A 257 -3.35 4.18 25.58
N ASP A 258 -4.10 3.10 25.83
CA ASP A 258 -3.70 1.97 26.70
C ASP A 258 -2.84 0.92 25.96
N THR A 259 -1.96 1.38 25.07
CA THR A 259 -1.09 0.49 24.30
C THR A 259 0.04 -0.04 25.17
N ARG A 260 0.09 -1.36 25.37
CA ARG A 260 1.12 -2.05 26.15
C ARG A 260 2.24 -2.51 25.23
N ILE A 261 3.42 -1.95 25.41
CA ILE A 261 4.55 -2.16 24.49
C ILE A 261 5.61 -2.97 25.25
N PRO A 262 5.87 -4.23 24.85
CA PRO A 262 6.83 -5.06 25.56
C PRO A 262 8.27 -4.70 25.18
N ASP A 263 9.22 -5.05 26.04
CA ASP A 263 10.66 -4.88 25.78
C ASP A 263 11.11 -5.61 24.50
N ALA A 264 10.51 -6.78 24.24
CA ALA A 264 10.78 -7.62 23.08
C ALA A 264 10.58 -6.89 21.74
N ALA A 265 9.62 -5.94 21.67
CA ALA A 265 9.37 -5.14 20.47
C ALA A 265 10.62 -4.35 20.03
N PHE A 266 11.54 -4.05 20.95
CA PHE A 266 12.77 -3.37 20.62
C PHE A 266 13.89 -4.33 20.25
N GLU A 267 13.95 -5.54 20.81
CA GLU A 267 15.14 -6.41 20.77
C GLU A 267 15.58 -6.77 19.35
N HIS A 268 14.62 -7.08 18.49
CA HIS A 268 14.85 -7.58 17.14
C HIS A 268 14.77 -6.52 16.04
N ASP A 269 14.49 -5.26 16.40
CA ASP A 269 14.33 -4.18 15.44
C ASP A 269 15.63 -3.42 15.17
N LEU A 270 15.71 -2.84 13.96
CA LEU A 270 16.82 -1.99 13.51
C LEU A 270 17.06 -0.83 14.49
N LYS A 271 18.32 -0.59 14.86
CA LYS A 271 18.68 0.51 15.78
C LYS A 271 19.02 1.78 15.03
N TYR A 272 18.77 2.93 15.66
CA TYR A 272 19.04 4.25 15.07
C TYR A 272 20.48 4.40 14.56
N LYS A 273 21.46 3.97 15.38
CA LYS A 273 22.89 4.01 15.05
C LYS A 273 23.28 3.18 13.82
N GLU A 274 22.50 2.16 13.48
CA GLU A 274 22.70 1.28 12.33
C GLU A 274 21.89 1.78 11.12
N ALA A 275 20.68 2.30 11.36
CA ALA A 275 19.79 2.81 10.34
C ALA A 275 20.40 3.99 9.59
N VAL A 276 20.94 5.00 10.29
CA VAL A 276 21.41 6.23 9.62
C VAL A 276 22.52 5.95 8.58
N PRO A 277 23.61 5.22 8.89
CA PRO A 277 24.62 4.87 7.89
C PRO A 277 24.08 4.01 6.74
N MET A 278 23.16 3.07 7.03
CA MET A 278 22.50 2.26 6.00
C MET A 278 21.71 3.13 5.02
N LEU A 279 20.89 4.06 5.53
CA LEU A 279 20.08 4.96 4.71
C LEU A 279 20.95 5.89 3.85
N GLN A 280 22.09 6.34 4.37
CA GLN A 280 23.06 7.14 3.60
C GLN A 280 23.65 6.36 2.42
N ARG A 281 24.00 5.09 2.62
CA ARG A 281 24.49 4.22 1.52
C ARG A 281 23.41 3.96 0.49
N LEU A 282 22.17 3.68 0.91
CA LEU A 282 21.03 3.49 0.00
C LEU A 282 20.70 4.76 -0.79
N GLN A 283 20.81 5.94 -0.16
CA GLN A 283 20.67 7.21 -0.86
C GLN A 283 21.74 7.34 -1.95
N ALA A 284 23.02 7.07 -1.63
CA ALA A 284 24.11 7.10 -2.61
C ALA A 284 23.88 6.13 -3.79
N THR A 285 23.46 4.90 -3.52
CA THR A 285 23.07 3.95 -4.58
C THR A 285 21.95 4.50 -5.45
N SER A 286 20.94 5.14 -4.86
CA SER A 286 19.84 5.72 -5.63
C SER A 286 20.29 6.87 -6.53
N ASP A 287 21.20 7.71 -6.03
CA ASP A 287 21.78 8.82 -6.79
C ASP A 287 22.59 8.31 -7.99
N GLU A 288 23.41 7.27 -7.79
CA GLU A 288 24.17 6.59 -8.86
C GLU A 288 23.25 5.98 -9.93
N MET A 289 22.10 5.45 -9.53
CA MET A 289 21.13 4.85 -10.44
C MET A 289 20.18 5.86 -11.08
N GLY A 290 20.22 7.14 -10.69
CA GLY A 290 19.27 8.16 -11.13
C GLY A 290 17.83 7.92 -10.65
N LEU A 291 17.68 7.31 -9.48
CA LEU A 291 16.41 6.96 -8.86
C LEU A 291 16.19 7.74 -7.55
N SER A 292 14.94 8.03 -7.21
CA SER A 292 14.58 8.47 -5.86
C SER A 292 14.64 7.35 -4.83
N PHE A 293 15.24 7.66 -3.68
CA PHE A 293 15.13 6.91 -2.42
C PHE A 293 14.35 7.73 -1.38
N SER A 294 13.61 7.06 -0.49
CA SER A 294 12.94 7.74 0.63
C SER A 294 12.70 6.80 1.81
N VAL A 295 12.23 7.35 2.92
CA VAL A 295 11.84 6.56 4.10
C VAL A 295 10.41 6.86 4.52
N LYS A 296 9.77 5.86 5.12
CA LYS A 296 8.57 6.02 5.97
C LYS A 296 8.99 5.70 7.39
N LEU A 297 8.78 6.64 8.30
CA LEU A 297 9.31 6.57 9.67
C LEU A 297 8.44 5.75 10.64
N THR A 298 7.32 5.21 10.15
CA THR A 298 6.41 4.43 10.98
C THR A 298 5.82 3.26 10.20
N ASN A 299 6.04 2.08 10.74
CA ASN A 299 5.21 0.91 10.54
C ASN A 299 4.23 0.78 11.70
N THR A 300 3.58 -0.37 11.87
CA THR A 300 2.81 -0.62 13.09
C THR A 300 3.75 -0.82 14.28
N LEU A 301 3.22 -0.66 15.49
CA LEU A 301 3.96 -0.87 16.74
C LEU A 301 3.50 -2.18 17.38
N GLU A 302 4.40 -3.14 17.50
CA GLU A 302 4.16 -4.37 18.22
C GLU A 302 3.80 -4.08 19.69
N SER A 303 2.73 -4.71 20.17
CA SER A 303 2.10 -4.46 21.47
C SER A 303 1.55 -5.76 22.05
N GLU A 304 1.54 -5.89 23.37
CA GLU A 304 0.86 -7.00 24.05
C GLU A 304 -0.64 -6.92 23.78
N ASN A 305 -1.22 -8.05 23.40
CA ASN A 305 -2.67 -8.13 23.23
C ASN A 305 -3.37 -8.05 24.58
N HIS A 306 -4.06 -6.94 24.82
CA HIS A 306 -4.89 -6.70 26.00
C HIS A 306 -6.38 -6.61 25.65
N LYS A 307 -6.77 -6.86 24.40
CA LYS A 307 -8.15 -6.78 23.92
C LYS A 307 -8.81 -8.15 23.99
N LEU A 308 -10.13 -8.17 24.16
CA LEU A 308 -10.94 -9.41 24.17
C LEU A 308 -11.50 -9.78 22.78
N VAL A 309 -11.21 -8.97 21.77
CA VAL A 309 -11.75 -9.12 20.40
C VAL A 309 -10.98 -10.14 19.57
N PHE A 310 -9.67 -10.28 19.82
CA PHE A 310 -8.82 -11.22 19.10
C PHE A 310 -8.85 -12.61 19.73
N PRO A 311 -8.62 -13.68 18.95
CA PRO A 311 -8.48 -15.02 19.47
C PRO A 311 -7.41 -15.14 20.57
N SER A 312 -7.64 -16.01 21.55
CA SER A 312 -6.73 -16.18 22.71
C SER A 312 -5.35 -16.73 22.34
N ASN A 313 -5.18 -17.24 21.12
CA ASN A 313 -3.89 -17.68 20.59
C ASN A 313 -3.04 -16.53 20.02
N GLU A 314 -3.53 -15.29 20.03
CA GLU A 314 -2.81 -14.09 19.60
C GLU A 314 -2.29 -13.33 20.82
N PRO A 315 -1.08 -13.61 21.32
CA PRO A 315 -0.52 -12.93 22.49
C PRO A 315 -0.06 -11.50 22.17
N MET A 316 0.17 -11.21 20.89
CA MET A 316 0.69 -9.95 20.38
C MET A 316 -0.30 -9.35 19.38
N MET A 317 -0.29 -8.03 19.28
CA MET A 317 -1.04 -7.27 18.29
C MET A 317 -0.22 -6.07 17.83
N TYR A 318 -0.65 -5.45 16.73
CA TYR A 318 0.12 -4.42 16.04
C TYR A 318 -0.69 -3.14 15.97
N MET A 319 -0.27 -2.13 16.73
CA MET A 319 -0.96 -0.84 16.82
C MET A 319 -0.64 0.02 15.60
N SER A 320 -1.68 0.67 15.07
CA SER A 320 -1.66 1.62 13.97
C SER A 320 -2.56 2.81 14.29
N GLY A 321 -2.51 3.85 13.44
CA GLY A 321 -3.39 5.02 13.57
C GLY A 321 -2.72 6.20 14.26
N ARG A 322 -3.55 7.13 14.79
CA ARG A 322 -3.10 8.47 15.21
C ARG A 322 -2.08 8.46 16.35
N ALA A 323 -2.08 7.41 17.17
CA ALA A 323 -1.12 7.21 18.26
C ALA A 323 0.34 7.20 17.79
N LEU A 324 0.59 6.80 16.53
CA LEU A 324 1.94 6.78 15.95
C LEU A 324 2.41 8.14 15.43
N HIS A 325 1.53 9.12 15.30
CA HIS A 325 1.88 10.41 14.72
C HIS A 325 2.93 11.16 15.54
N PRO A 326 2.79 11.32 16.88
CA PRO A 326 3.82 11.97 17.70
C PRO A 326 5.17 11.25 17.66
N LEU A 327 5.17 9.91 17.59
CA LEU A 327 6.40 9.11 17.47
C LEU A 327 7.13 9.41 16.16
N SER A 328 6.38 9.43 15.06
CA SER A 328 6.91 9.71 13.72
C SER A 328 7.48 11.12 13.62
N VAL A 329 6.78 12.12 14.17
CA VAL A 329 7.21 13.53 14.18
C VAL A 329 8.44 13.71 15.05
N LYS A 330 8.56 12.99 16.17
CA LYS A 330 9.74 13.09 17.04
C LYS A 330 10.99 12.46 16.41
N LEU A 331 10.82 11.42 15.59
CA LEU A 331 11.90 10.74 14.90
C LEU A 331 12.41 11.51 13.67
N ALA A 332 11.55 12.28 13.01
CA ALA A 332 11.85 13.10 11.84
C ALA A 332 12.75 14.30 12.16
#